data_AF-A0A7Y6PVP9-F1
#
_entry.id   AF-A0A7Y6PVP9-F1
#
_cell.length_a   1.000
_cell.length_b   1.000
_cell.length_c   1.000
_cell.angle_alpha   90.00
_cell.angle_beta   90.00
_cell.angle_gamma   90.00
#
_symmetry.space_group_name_H-M   'P 1'
#
loop_
_entity.id
_entity.type
_entity.pdbx_description
1 polymer ?
#
loop_
_entity_poly.entity_id
_entity_poly.type
_entity_poly.pdbx_seq_one_letter_code
_entity_poly.pdbx_strand_id
1 'polypeptide(L)'
;MRLHGLLILCCALGACYNPSYGDCQVSCASGTCPSGLECQGGVCRAPGMTGPCTTPDAGGDGGGGIPLEMMTEAQLDALCNHAVQCGQFEDVPSCKAVYGNLIVPASDEIAAVNAGTVIYHGDKAKECLDAQTANLACERWKFASNRAADPACSAVFEGTRHNGDACAIAEQCISQNCMYPATCTPGNGACCEGTCVGDEPPGPRAIGQACTFRDRCTGGYCDQFTGVCATYKTAGTQCSYGDQCADGLVCDNTTPNAVCQQPVGTNGPCSSSNVCANLGDVCRNGACMPGGLTGAACASLGECQQLHQCLNNACALPSEIGGSCQGLGVCSTGYCFQGTCVAKIMDNGACDVSLGSQQCESNYCDPGGKCMPKPVCN
;
A
#
# COMPACT_ATOMS: atom_id res chain seq x y z
N MET A 1 9.17 -5.83 -13.97
CA MET A 1 7.93 -5.02 -13.87
C MET A 1 8.06 -4.12 -12.66
N ARG A 2 7.69 -2.83 -12.74
CA ARG A 2 7.74 -1.92 -11.58
C ARG A 2 6.49 -2.13 -10.72
N LEU A 3 6.67 -2.26 -9.40
CA LEU A 3 5.61 -2.54 -8.42
C LEU A 3 4.60 -1.39 -8.20
N HIS A 4 4.61 -0.36 -9.05
CA HIS A 4 3.94 0.91 -8.78
C HIS A 4 2.41 0.82 -8.68
N GLY A 5 1.75 -0.04 -9.47
CA GLY A 5 0.28 -0.15 -9.44
C GLY A 5 -0.30 -0.62 -8.11
N LEU A 6 0.42 -1.47 -7.38
CA LEU A 6 0.02 -1.95 -6.05
C LEU A 6 0.55 -1.02 -4.93
N LEU A 7 1.63 -0.30 -5.21
CA LEU A 7 2.19 0.71 -4.30
C LEU A 7 1.35 1.99 -4.22
N ILE A 8 0.65 2.40 -5.29
CA ILE A 8 -0.06 3.69 -5.35
C ILE A 8 -1.14 3.86 -4.26
N LEU A 9 -1.75 2.78 -3.77
CA LEU A 9 -2.67 2.83 -2.62
C LEU A 9 -1.98 2.66 -1.25
N CYS A 10 -0.70 2.25 -1.24
CA CYS A 10 0.13 2.09 -0.04
C CYS A 10 1.22 3.18 0.10
N CYS A 11 1.24 4.19 -0.78
CA CYS A 11 2.39 5.08 -0.99
C CYS A 11 2.40 6.37 -0.13
N ALA A 12 1.46 6.54 0.80
CA ALA A 12 1.25 7.78 1.54
C ALA A 12 1.12 7.54 3.06
N LEU A 13 1.98 6.70 3.62
CA LEU A 13 2.08 6.39 5.05
C LEU A 13 3.56 6.11 5.38
N GLY A 14 4.20 6.83 6.31
CA GLY A 14 5.63 6.55 6.66
C GLY A 14 6.09 6.74 8.12
N ALA A 15 6.76 5.71 8.68
CA ALA A 15 7.24 5.45 10.06
C ALA A 15 6.12 5.29 11.12
N CYS A 16 6.24 4.67 12.31
CA CYS A 16 7.27 3.86 12.97
C CYS A 16 6.55 2.81 13.88
N TYR A 17 7.17 1.67 14.19
CA TYR A 17 6.60 0.67 15.13
C TYR A 17 7.08 0.90 16.56
N ASN A 18 6.21 1.46 17.39
CA ASN A 18 6.30 1.35 18.85
C ASN A 18 5.11 0.45 19.27
N PRO A 19 5.30 -0.67 19.98
CA PRO A 19 4.19 -1.49 20.45
C PRO A 19 3.50 -0.79 21.63
N SER A 20 2.75 0.27 21.34
CA SER A 20 1.73 0.81 22.23
C SER A 20 0.55 -0.15 22.23
N TYR A 21 0.69 -1.24 22.99
CA TYR A 21 -0.40 -2.16 23.25
C TYR A 21 -1.59 -1.37 23.80
N GLY A 22 -2.71 -1.44 23.07
CA GLY A 22 -3.97 -0.84 23.50
C GLY A 22 -4.51 -1.49 24.77
N ASP A 23 -5.43 -0.80 25.46
CA ASP A 23 -6.14 -1.33 26.62
C ASP A 23 -6.74 -2.71 26.26
N CYS A 24 -6.57 -3.70 27.15
CA CYS A 24 -7.06 -5.06 27.00
C CYS A 24 -6.43 -5.93 25.88
N GLN A 25 -5.44 -5.46 25.11
CA GLN A 25 -4.87 -6.24 23.97
C GLN A 25 -3.95 -7.42 24.37
N VAL A 26 -3.32 -7.37 25.55
CA VAL A 26 -2.37 -8.41 26.00
C VAL A 26 -2.96 -9.20 27.16
N SER A 27 -3.00 -10.53 27.06
CA SER A 27 -3.37 -11.38 28.19
C SER A 27 -2.20 -11.53 29.17
N CYS A 28 -2.45 -11.23 30.45
CA CYS A 28 -1.48 -11.36 31.54
C CYS A 28 -1.78 -12.57 32.43
N ALA A 29 -2.03 -13.72 31.82
CA ALA A 29 -2.30 -14.98 32.55
C ALA A 29 -1.15 -15.40 33.49
N SER A 30 0.07 -14.92 33.25
CA SER A 30 1.27 -15.07 34.09
C SER A 30 1.53 -13.90 35.04
N GLY A 31 0.70 -12.85 35.03
CA GLY A 31 0.81 -11.67 35.90
C GLY A 31 1.70 -10.53 35.40
N THR A 32 2.42 -10.69 34.28
CA THR A 32 3.31 -9.66 33.72
C THR A 32 2.67 -8.92 32.55
N CYS A 33 2.84 -7.60 32.52
CA CYS A 33 2.42 -6.71 31.44
C CYS A 33 3.60 -5.89 30.88
N PRO A 34 3.52 -5.41 29.63
CA PRO A 34 4.42 -4.40 29.10
C PRO A 34 4.45 -3.14 29.97
N SER A 35 5.58 -2.43 29.96
CA SER A 35 5.78 -1.23 30.79
C SER A 35 4.74 -0.14 30.50
N GLY A 36 4.06 0.32 31.54
CA GLY A 36 2.98 1.32 31.43
C GLY A 36 1.57 0.72 31.49
N LEU A 37 1.42 -0.61 31.54
CA LEU A 37 0.14 -1.29 31.71
C LEU A 37 0.07 -2.09 33.02
N GLU A 38 -1.11 -2.16 33.63
CA GLU A 38 -1.42 -2.94 34.82
C GLU A 38 -2.22 -4.19 34.45
N CYS A 39 -1.90 -5.34 35.06
CA CYS A 39 -2.68 -6.56 34.87
C CYS A 39 -4.00 -6.48 35.67
N GLN A 40 -5.12 -6.31 34.98
CA GLN A 40 -6.46 -6.24 35.59
C GLN A 40 -7.38 -7.27 34.92
N GLY A 41 -7.91 -8.21 35.72
CA GLY A 41 -8.85 -9.22 35.21
C GLY A 41 -8.25 -10.25 34.23
N GLY A 42 -6.92 -10.41 34.20
CA GLY A 42 -6.22 -11.33 33.30
C GLY A 42 -5.78 -10.72 31.96
N VAL A 43 -5.98 -9.41 31.78
CA VAL A 43 -5.47 -8.63 30.63
C VAL A 43 -4.78 -7.35 31.08
N CYS A 44 -3.86 -6.84 30.26
CA CYS A 44 -3.09 -5.62 30.52
C CYS A 44 -3.88 -4.37 30.16
N ARG A 45 -3.85 -3.38 31.05
CA ARG A 45 -4.68 -2.18 30.97
C ARG A 45 -3.95 -0.89 31.23
N ALA A 46 -4.39 0.20 30.62
CA ALA A 46 -3.83 1.52 30.90
C ALA A 46 -4.31 2.04 32.29
N PRO A 47 -3.42 2.61 33.13
CA PRO A 47 -3.79 3.14 34.44
C PRO A 47 -4.94 4.15 34.36
N GLY A 48 -5.98 3.93 35.18
CA GLY A 48 -7.17 4.79 35.24
C GLY A 48 -8.33 4.40 34.31
N MET A 49 -8.15 3.42 33.41
CA MET A 49 -9.25 2.92 32.58
C MET A 49 -10.28 2.18 33.44
N THR A 50 -11.56 2.57 33.33
CA THR A 50 -12.68 1.93 34.04
C THR A 50 -13.74 1.46 33.04
N GLY A 51 -14.09 0.18 33.13
CA GLY A 51 -14.96 -0.50 32.17
C GLY A 51 -14.54 -1.97 32.00
N PRO A 52 -15.42 -2.89 31.59
CA PRO A 52 -15.02 -4.27 31.31
C PRO A 52 -14.11 -4.32 30.09
N CYS A 53 -13.06 -5.14 30.14
CA CYS A 53 -12.42 -5.64 28.93
C CYS A 53 -13.35 -6.66 28.28
N THR A 54 -14.36 -6.18 27.56
CA THR A 54 -15.00 -7.01 26.54
C THR A 54 -13.92 -7.44 25.56
N THR A 55 -13.88 -8.72 25.23
CA THR A 55 -13.21 -9.17 24.01
C THR A 55 -13.62 -8.26 22.84
N PRO A 56 -12.75 -7.99 21.85
CA PRO A 56 -13.22 -7.44 20.60
C PRO A 56 -14.19 -8.46 20.00
N ASP A 57 -15.48 -8.26 20.26
CA ASP A 57 -16.51 -9.23 19.92
C ASP A 57 -16.63 -9.27 18.39
N ALA A 58 -16.34 -10.43 17.82
CA ALA A 58 -16.42 -10.73 16.40
C ALA A 58 -17.89 -10.82 15.91
N GLY A 59 -18.76 -9.94 16.40
CA GLY A 59 -20.22 -10.00 16.20
C GLY A 59 -21.01 -8.82 16.77
N GLY A 60 -20.38 -7.65 16.96
CA GLY A 60 -21.08 -6.41 17.31
C GLY A 60 -21.18 -5.45 16.14
N ASP A 61 -22.38 -5.25 15.57
CA ASP A 61 -22.69 -4.25 14.53
C ASP A 61 -22.61 -2.78 15.01
N GLY A 62 -21.79 -2.50 16.03
CA GLY A 62 -21.44 -1.16 16.45
C GLY A 62 -20.37 -0.61 15.51
N GLY A 63 -20.77 0.28 14.59
CA GLY A 63 -19.89 0.90 13.60
C GLY A 63 -18.83 1.85 14.17
N GLY A 64 -17.92 1.33 15.00
CA GLY A 64 -16.70 2.00 15.39
C GLY A 64 -15.77 2.12 14.18
N GLY A 65 -15.24 3.32 13.97
CA GLY A 65 -14.18 3.56 12.99
C GLY A 65 -12.88 2.84 13.39
N ILE A 66 -11.99 2.67 12.41
CA ILE A 66 -10.62 2.21 12.67
C ILE A 66 -9.87 3.34 13.40
N PRO A 67 -9.18 3.08 14.52
CA PRO A 67 -8.26 4.04 15.13
C PRO A 67 -7.06 4.31 14.22
N LEU A 68 -6.53 5.54 14.21
CA LEU A 68 -5.47 5.94 13.28
C LEU A 68 -4.20 5.08 13.44
N GLU A 69 -3.85 4.76 14.67
CA GLU A 69 -2.74 3.87 15.04
C GLU A 69 -2.93 2.42 14.57
N MET A 70 -4.17 1.98 14.31
CA MET A 70 -4.50 0.66 13.77
C MET A 70 -4.67 0.65 12.25
N MET A 71 -4.64 1.81 11.58
CA MET A 71 -4.92 1.92 10.14
C MET A 71 -4.01 1.04 9.28
N THR A 72 -2.70 1.03 9.59
CA THR A 72 -1.71 0.24 8.86
C THR A 72 -1.93 -1.27 9.01
N GLU A 73 -2.29 -1.74 10.21
CA GLU A 73 -2.61 -3.15 10.42
C GLU A 73 -3.92 -3.52 9.71
N ALA A 74 -4.97 -2.71 9.84
CA ALA A 74 -6.24 -2.94 9.16
C ALA A 74 -6.10 -2.98 7.62
N GLN A 75 -5.28 -2.11 7.05
CA GLN A 75 -4.93 -2.13 5.62
C GLN A 75 -4.19 -3.40 5.22
N LEU A 76 -3.18 -3.81 6.00
CA LEU A 76 -2.41 -5.01 5.75
C LEU A 76 -3.29 -6.27 5.82
N ASP A 77 -4.23 -6.32 6.77
CA ASP A 77 -5.21 -7.39 6.93
C ASP A 77 -6.19 -7.43 5.75
N ALA A 78 -6.78 -6.30 5.37
CA ALA A 78 -7.66 -6.19 4.21
C ALA A 78 -6.96 -6.65 2.91
N LEU A 79 -5.74 -6.15 2.66
CA LEU A 79 -4.92 -6.52 1.51
C LEU A 79 -4.61 -8.03 1.51
N CYS A 80 -4.16 -8.58 2.64
CA CYS A 80 -3.73 -9.97 2.69
C CYS A 80 -4.87 -10.99 2.67
N ASN A 81 -6.01 -10.68 3.29
CA ASN A 81 -7.22 -11.49 3.15
C ASN A 81 -7.64 -11.58 1.67
N HIS A 82 -7.66 -10.44 0.96
CA HIS A 82 -7.97 -10.41 -0.47
C HIS A 82 -6.91 -11.12 -1.33
N ALA A 83 -5.62 -10.91 -1.08
CA ALA A 83 -4.54 -11.52 -1.86
C ALA A 83 -4.54 -13.06 -1.73
N VAL A 84 -4.83 -13.61 -0.55
CA VAL A 84 -4.99 -15.05 -0.31
C VAL A 84 -6.27 -15.58 -0.98
N GLN A 85 -7.40 -14.88 -0.84
CA GLN A 85 -8.66 -15.22 -1.52
C GLN A 85 -8.47 -15.32 -3.05
N CYS A 86 -7.59 -14.49 -3.62
CA CYS A 86 -7.26 -14.46 -5.04
C CYS A 86 -6.06 -15.32 -5.45
N GLY A 87 -5.56 -16.17 -4.55
CA GLY A 87 -4.50 -17.15 -4.84
C GLY A 87 -3.11 -16.54 -5.10
N GLN A 88 -2.89 -15.28 -4.71
CA GLN A 88 -1.56 -14.66 -4.78
C GLN A 88 -0.62 -15.11 -3.66
N PHE A 89 -1.18 -15.56 -2.54
CA PHE A 89 -0.46 -16.09 -1.38
C PHE A 89 -1.12 -17.36 -0.87
N GLU A 90 -0.31 -18.23 -0.27
CA GLU A 90 -0.73 -19.46 0.39
C GLU A 90 -1.58 -19.20 1.65
N ASP A 91 -1.24 -18.18 2.43
CA ASP A 91 -1.91 -17.81 3.68
C ASP A 91 -1.64 -16.35 4.09
N VAL A 92 -2.43 -15.85 5.04
CA VAL A 92 -2.38 -14.46 5.51
C VAL A 92 -1.07 -14.15 6.25
N PRO A 93 -0.55 -14.97 7.19
CA PRO A 93 0.78 -14.77 7.77
C PRO A 93 1.92 -14.61 6.74
N SER A 94 1.97 -15.47 5.73
CA SER A 94 2.94 -15.44 4.63
C SER A 94 2.83 -14.13 3.82
N CYS A 95 1.60 -13.69 3.56
CA CYS A 95 1.32 -12.40 2.95
C CYS A 95 1.76 -11.21 3.83
N LYS A 96 1.44 -11.23 5.12
CA LYS A 96 1.85 -10.20 6.10
C LYS A 96 3.37 -10.11 6.22
N ALA A 97 4.09 -11.23 6.19
CA ALA A 97 5.54 -11.26 6.22
C ALA A 97 6.18 -10.54 5.02
N VAL A 98 5.55 -10.58 3.84
CA VAL A 98 6.04 -9.84 2.67
C VAL A 98 5.58 -8.38 2.70
N TYR A 99 4.27 -8.11 2.78
CA TYR A 99 3.76 -6.75 2.69
C TYR A 99 4.03 -5.88 3.93
N GLY A 100 4.15 -6.45 5.13
CA GLY A 100 4.49 -5.70 6.35
C GLY A 100 5.87 -5.06 6.33
N ASN A 101 6.75 -5.47 5.41
CA ASN A 101 8.04 -4.80 5.15
C ASN A 101 7.95 -3.71 4.07
N LEU A 102 6.89 -3.71 3.26
CA LEU A 102 6.67 -2.80 2.13
C LEU A 102 5.71 -1.66 2.48
N ILE A 103 4.69 -1.94 3.28
CA ILE A 103 3.77 -0.96 3.86
C ILE A 103 4.45 -0.39 5.10
N VAL A 104 4.69 0.91 5.10
CA VAL A 104 5.30 1.61 6.24
C VAL A 104 4.16 2.24 7.08
N PRO A 105 4.23 2.28 8.43
CA PRO A 105 3.17 2.91 9.25
C PRO A 105 3.08 4.42 9.01
N ALA A 106 2.05 5.11 9.51
CA ALA A 106 1.66 6.45 9.04
C ALA A 106 2.15 7.67 9.88
N SER A 107 3.44 7.83 10.22
CA SER A 107 3.86 8.85 11.21
C SER A 107 3.74 10.29 10.76
N ASP A 108 3.92 10.61 9.47
CA ASP A 108 3.72 11.98 8.99
C ASP A 108 2.22 12.35 9.08
N GLU A 109 1.35 11.41 8.73
CA GLU A 109 -0.10 11.55 8.80
C GLU A 109 -0.59 11.59 10.26
N ILE A 110 -0.07 10.72 11.13
CA ILE A 110 -0.31 10.75 12.59
C ILE A 110 0.12 12.09 13.18
N ALA A 111 1.27 12.63 12.78
CA ALA A 111 1.74 13.92 13.28
C ALA A 111 0.92 15.09 12.75
N ALA A 112 0.51 15.05 11.47
CA ALA A 112 -0.36 16.05 10.88
C ALA A 112 -1.75 16.05 11.56
N VAL A 113 -2.30 14.87 11.85
CA VAL A 113 -3.54 14.72 12.63
C VAL A 113 -3.38 15.25 14.07
N ASN A 114 -2.29 14.87 14.75
CA ASN A 114 -2.00 15.37 16.10
C ASN A 114 -1.78 16.89 16.16
N ALA A 115 -1.36 17.53 15.06
CA ALA A 115 -1.25 18.98 14.94
C ALA A 115 -2.53 19.67 14.43
N GLY A 116 -3.58 18.93 14.08
CA GLY A 116 -4.81 19.47 13.49
C GLY A 116 -4.64 20.01 12.06
N THR A 117 -3.55 19.66 11.39
CA THR A 117 -3.29 20.03 9.98
C THR A 117 -3.93 19.03 9.00
N VAL A 118 -4.38 17.88 9.53
CA VAL A 118 -5.23 16.87 8.89
C VAL A 118 -6.33 16.44 9.88
N ILE A 119 -7.53 16.16 9.38
CA ILE A 119 -8.61 15.50 10.13
C ILE A 119 -8.68 14.05 9.63
N TYR A 120 -8.72 13.09 10.56
CA TYR A 120 -8.84 11.66 10.24
C TYR A 120 -10.25 11.14 10.52
N HIS A 121 -10.83 10.47 9.52
CA HIS A 121 -12.17 9.91 9.55
C HIS A 121 -12.09 8.38 9.62
N GLY A 122 -11.99 7.84 10.83
CA GLY A 122 -11.84 6.38 11.06
C GLY A 122 -13.04 5.54 10.60
N ASP A 123 -14.24 6.13 10.55
CA ASP A 123 -15.43 5.51 9.95
C ASP A 123 -15.28 5.39 8.43
N LYS A 124 -14.74 6.42 7.76
CA LYS A 124 -14.42 6.39 6.32
C LYS A 124 -13.27 5.43 6.02
N ALA A 125 -12.29 5.31 6.92
CA ALA A 125 -11.27 4.27 6.83
C ALA A 125 -11.90 2.88 6.83
N LYS A 126 -12.84 2.61 7.76
CA LYS A 126 -13.55 1.33 7.82
C LYS A 126 -14.37 1.08 6.56
N GLU A 127 -15.22 2.04 6.17
CA GLU A 127 -16.06 1.96 4.96
C GLU A 127 -15.21 1.70 3.70
N CYS A 128 -14.06 2.35 3.58
CA CYS A 128 -13.11 2.13 2.49
C CYS A 128 -12.55 0.69 2.46
N LEU A 129 -12.08 0.14 3.59
CA LEU A 129 -11.50 -1.20 3.64
C LEU A 129 -12.55 -2.31 3.53
N ASP A 130 -13.73 -2.10 4.12
CA ASP A 130 -14.89 -2.99 3.93
C ASP A 130 -15.31 -2.99 2.44
N ALA A 131 -15.36 -1.82 1.80
CA ALA A 131 -15.68 -1.71 0.37
C ALA A 131 -14.62 -2.36 -0.53
N GLN A 132 -13.32 -2.25 -0.19
CA GLN A 132 -12.26 -2.96 -0.93
C GLN A 132 -12.41 -4.48 -0.78
N THR A 133 -12.53 -4.99 0.45
CA THR A 133 -12.64 -6.44 0.69
C THR A 133 -13.93 -7.05 0.13
N ALA A 134 -15.05 -6.33 0.15
CA ALA A 134 -16.33 -6.81 -0.36
C ALA A 134 -16.50 -6.68 -1.89
N ASN A 135 -16.00 -5.60 -2.51
CA ASN A 135 -16.24 -5.32 -3.93
C ASN A 135 -15.11 -5.76 -4.88
N LEU A 136 -13.90 -6.02 -4.36
CA LEU A 136 -12.82 -6.55 -5.18
C LEU A 136 -13.05 -8.04 -5.46
N ALA A 137 -13.65 -8.32 -6.62
CA ALA A 137 -13.44 -9.60 -7.27
C ALA A 137 -11.94 -9.77 -7.60
N CYS A 138 -11.48 -11.01 -7.77
CA CYS A 138 -10.09 -11.33 -8.12
C CYS A 138 -9.68 -10.94 -9.55
N GLU A 139 -10.40 -10.01 -10.17
CA GLU A 139 -10.21 -9.48 -11.51
C GLU A 139 -9.08 -8.44 -11.51
N ARG A 140 -8.02 -8.72 -12.28
CA ARG A 140 -6.77 -7.94 -12.28
C ARG A 140 -6.97 -6.44 -12.52
N TRP A 141 -7.96 -6.06 -13.34
CA TRP A 141 -8.25 -4.66 -13.65
C TRP A 141 -9.02 -3.91 -12.55
N LYS A 142 -9.76 -4.60 -11.69
CA LYS A 142 -10.43 -3.98 -10.52
C LYS A 142 -9.42 -3.60 -9.45
N PHE A 143 -8.44 -4.46 -9.21
CA PHE A 143 -7.35 -4.17 -8.28
C PHE A 143 -6.41 -3.06 -8.82
N ALA A 144 -6.05 -3.12 -10.11
CA ALA A 144 -5.03 -2.23 -10.70
C ALA A 144 -5.54 -0.85 -11.15
N SER A 145 -6.76 -0.43 -10.79
CA SER A 145 -7.31 0.84 -11.24
C SER A 145 -8.12 1.57 -10.17
N ASN A 146 -7.88 2.89 -10.02
CA ASN A 146 -8.59 3.77 -9.08
C ASN A 146 -10.11 3.93 -9.38
N ARG A 147 -10.67 3.17 -10.34
CA ARG A 147 -12.07 3.24 -10.77
C ARG A 147 -13.04 2.73 -9.71
N ALA A 148 -12.60 1.72 -8.96
CA ALA A 148 -13.37 1.02 -7.93
C ALA A 148 -13.10 1.55 -6.51
N ALA A 149 -12.25 2.57 -6.36
CA ALA A 149 -12.06 3.24 -5.08
C ALA A 149 -13.40 3.82 -4.61
N ASP A 150 -13.85 3.36 -3.44
CA ASP A 150 -15.04 3.87 -2.79
C ASP A 150 -14.83 5.36 -2.43
N PRO A 151 -15.85 6.24 -2.53
CA PRO A 151 -15.71 7.64 -2.11
C PRO A 151 -15.23 7.82 -0.67
N ALA A 152 -15.48 6.85 0.22
CA ALA A 152 -14.92 6.82 1.57
C ALA A 152 -13.38 6.78 1.57
N CYS A 153 -12.74 6.12 0.60
CA CYS A 153 -11.28 6.04 0.50
C CYS A 153 -10.61 7.40 0.28
N SER A 154 -11.23 8.29 -0.50
CA SER A 154 -10.76 9.68 -0.65
C SER A 154 -11.05 10.55 0.57
N ALA A 155 -11.99 10.14 1.43
CA ALA A 155 -12.47 10.88 2.59
C ALA A 155 -11.85 10.43 3.93
N VAL A 156 -10.89 9.49 3.92
CA VAL A 156 -10.18 9.03 5.13
C VAL A 156 -9.40 10.16 5.81
N PHE A 157 -8.83 11.06 5.01
CA PHE A 157 -8.07 12.22 5.45
C PHE A 157 -8.63 13.50 4.81
N GLU A 158 -8.86 14.52 5.62
CA GLU A 158 -9.33 15.83 5.20
C GLU A 158 -8.29 16.88 5.62
N GLY A 159 -7.64 17.52 4.65
CA GLY A 159 -6.64 18.56 4.92
C GLY A 159 -7.27 19.88 5.34
N THR A 160 -6.58 20.64 6.18
CA THR A 160 -7.09 21.92 6.70
C THR A 160 -6.37 23.16 6.13
N ARG A 161 -5.31 22.97 5.32
CA ARG A 161 -4.53 24.05 4.71
C ARG A 161 -5.08 24.46 3.34
N HIS A 162 -5.10 25.76 3.09
CA HIS A 162 -5.64 26.39 1.89
C HIS A 162 -4.61 26.50 0.75
N ASN A 163 -5.09 26.78 -0.47
CA ASN A 163 -4.23 27.05 -1.62
C ASN A 163 -3.22 28.18 -1.33
N GLY A 164 -1.93 27.88 -1.46
CA GLY A 164 -0.83 28.81 -1.18
C GLY A 164 -0.23 28.68 0.23
N ASP A 165 -0.85 27.93 1.14
CA ASP A 165 -0.24 27.60 2.43
C ASP A 165 0.95 26.64 2.26
N ALA A 166 1.90 26.70 3.19
CA ALA A 166 2.97 25.71 3.28
C ALA A 166 2.40 24.31 3.56
N CYS A 167 3.07 23.25 3.14
CA CYS A 167 2.69 21.86 3.45
C CYS A 167 3.90 20.94 3.51
N ALA A 168 3.84 19.94 4.37
CA ALA A 168 4.84 18.88 4.50
C ALA A 168 4.42 17.60 3.77
N ILE A 169 3.13 17.25 3.84
CA ILE A 169 2.50 16.14 3.12
C ILE A 169 1.29 16.62 2.32
N ALA A 170 0.90 15.85 1.32
CA ALA A 170 -0.22 16.17 0.44
C ALA A 170 -1.54 16.31 1.22
N GLU A 171 -1.76 15.40 2.16
CA GLU A 171 -2.95 15.24 2.99
C GLU A 171 -3.29 16.48 3.82
N GLN A 172 -2.31 17.34 4.14
CA GLN A 172 -2.54 18.60 4.88
C GLN A 172 -3.32 19.63 4.07
N CYS A 173 -3.23 19.59 2.75
CA CYS A 173 -3.95 20.51 1.86
C CYS A 173 -5.40 20.07 1.70
N ILE A 174 -6.36 20.99 1.66
CA ILE A 174 -7.77 20.67 1.37
C ILE A 174 -7.88 19.87 0.06
N SER A 175 -7.12 20.26 -0.98
CA SER A 175 -7.03 19.56 -2.27
C SER A 175 -6.26 18.23 -2.27
N GLN A 176 -5.71 17.83 -1.13
CA GLN A 176 -4.71 16.77 -0.98
C GLN A 176 -3.56 16.86 -2.00
N ASN A 177 -3.13 18.07 -2.36
CA ASN A 177 -2.07 18.31 -3.35
C ASN A 177 -1.03 19.31 -2.85
N CYS A 178 0.07 18.78 -2.28
CA CYS A 178 1.23 19.55 -1.88
C CYS A 178 2.26 19.56 -3.01
N MET A 179 2.53 20.74 -3.59
CA MET A 179 3.52 20.93 -4.64
C MET A 179 4.87 21.28 -4.03
N TYR A 180 5.84 20.39 -4.18
CA TYR A 180 7.20 20.59 -3.66
C TYR A 180 8.09 21.35 -4.68
N PRO A 181 9.05 22.16 -4.21
CA PRO A 181 10.04 22.77 -5.10
C PRO A 181 10.92 21.69 -5.75
N ALA A 182 11.27 21.84 -7.02
CA ALA A 182 12.04 20.85 -7.78
C ALA A 182 13.44 20.51 -7.20
N THR A 183 13.94 21.32 -6.27
CA THR A 183 15.17 21.07 -5.50
C THR A 183 14.99 20.12 -4.32
N CYS A 184 13.75 19.78 -3.95
CA CYS A 184 13.43 18.90 -2.83
C CYS A 184 12.55 17.75 -3.33
N THR A 185 13.10 16.53 -3.33
CA THR A 185 12.38 15.32 -3.73
C THR A 185 11.82 14.64 -2.47
N PRO A 186 10.48 14.59 -2.28
CA PRO A 186 9.87 13.82 -1.21
C PRO A 186 10.30 12.35 -1.27
N GLY A 187 10.40 11.70 -0.11
CA GLY A 187 10.80 10.29 -0.02
C GLY A 187 12.30 10.04 0.18
N ASN A 188 13.18 11.03 -0.07
CA ASN A 188 14.58 10.98 0.38
C ASN A 188 14.73 11.25 1.90
N GLY A 189 13.62 11.31 2.63
CA GLY A 189 13.57 11.52 4.08
C GLY A 189 14.05 12.89 4.57
N ALA A 190 14.27 13.85 3.67
CA ALA A 190 14.26 15.27 4.05
C ALA A 190 12.81 15.75 4.13
N CYS A 191 12.46 16.49 5.19
CA CYS A 191 11.18 17.18 5.24
C CYS A 191 11.21 18.37 4.29
N CYS A 192 10.59 18.18 3.12
CA CYS A 192 10.39 19.22 2.13
C CYS A 192 9.17 20.06 2.52
N GLU A 193 9.36 21.36 2.75
CA GLU A 193 8.25 22.30 2.75
C GLU A 193 7.86 22.57 1.28
N GLY A 194 6.66 22.14 0.91
CA GLY A 194 5.98 22.46 -0.34
C GLY A 194 4.90 23.52 -0.14
N THR A 195 4.04 23.70 -1.14
CA THR A 195 2.92 24.64 -1.12
C THR A 195 1.65 23.97 -1.62
N CYS A 196 0.53 24.16 -0.91
CA CYS A 196 -0.76 23.60 -1.29
C CYS A 196 -1.27 24.21 -2.60
N VAL A 197 -1.79 23.35 -3.50
CA VAL A 197 -2.34 23.76 -4.80
C VAL A 197 -3.81 23.37 -4.89
N GLY A 198 -4.68 24.38 -4.94
CA GLY A 198 -6.14 24.26 -4.96
C GLY A 198 -6.78 24.18 -3.57
N ASP A 199 -8.06 24.59 -3.51
CA ASP A 199 -8.94 24.51 -2.33
C ASP A 199 -10.11 23.51 -2.54
N GLU A 200 -10.14 22.81 -3.66
CA GLU A 200 -11.21 21.86 -3.99
C GLU A 200 -10.81 20.45 -3.53
N PRO A 201 -11.49 19.84 -2.53
CA PRO A 201 -11.10 18.55 -2.01
C PRO A 201 -11.29 17.43 -3.05
N PRO A 202 -10.46 16.38 -3.05
CA PRO A 202 -10.57 15.28 -4.01
C PRO A 202 -11.96 14.63 -3.98
N GLY A 203 -12.47 14.27 -5.15
CA GLY A 203 -13.79 13.65 -5.19
C GLY A 203 -14.25 13.25 -6.59
N PRO A 204 -15.55 12.97 -6.75
CA PRO A 204 -16.15 12.68 -8.05
C PRO A 204 -16.09 13.90 -8.97
N ARG A 205 -15.42 13.75 -10.12
CA ARG A 205 -15.34 14.76 -11.19
C ARG A 205 -16.06 14.26 -12.43
N ALA A 206 -16.73 15.14 -13.16
CA ALA A 206 -17.34 14.83 -14.46
C ALA A 206 -16.31 14.88 -15.61
N ILE A 207 -16.60 14.19 -16.71
CA ILE A 207 -15.79 14.24 -17.94
C ILE A 207 -15.65 15.70 -18.40
N GLY A 208 -14.42 16.10 -18.73
CA GLY A 208 -14.05 17.47 -19.12
C GLY A 208 -13.75 18.43 -17.96
N GLN A 209 -13.96 18.03 -16.70
CA GLN A 209 -13.49 18.81 -15.55
C GLN A 209 -12.01 18.57 -15.26
N ALA A 210 -11.36 19.54 -14.62
CA ALA A 210 -10.02 19.38 -14.09
C ALA A 210 -9.98 18.27 -13.03
N CYS A 211 -8.84 17.57 -12.94
CA CYS A 211 -8.63 16.47 -12.02
C CYS A 211 -7.15 16.29 -11.68
N THR A 212 -6.91 15.61 -10.57
CA THR A 212 -5.64 15.06 -10.13
C THR A 212 -5.71 13.53 -10.13
N PHE A 213 -4.60 12.85 -9.86
CA PHE A 213 -4.58 11.38 -9.70
C PHE A 213 -5.38 10.87 -8.49
N ARG A 214 -5.77 11.78 -7.56
CA ARG A 214 -6.63 11.48 -6.40
C ARG A 214 -8.13 11.63 -6.71
N ASP A 215 -8.48 12.34 -7.79
CA ASP A 215 -9.87 12.54 -8.18
C ASP A 215 -10.47 11.33 -8.89
N ARG A 216 -11.75 11.08 -8.65
CA ARG A 216 -12.49 9.99 -9.30
C ARG A 216 -13.31 10.52 -10.47
N CYS A 217 -12.77 10.39 -11.68
CA CYS A 217 -13.51 10.74 -12.89
C CYS A 217 -14.71 9.78 -13.10
N THR A 218 -15.92 10.31 -12.98
CA THR A 218 -17.16 9.54 -13.10
C THR A 218 -17.37 9.17 -14.58
N GLY A 219 -17.26 7.88 -14.88
CA GLY A 219 -17.29 7.36 -16.25
C GLY A 219 -15.98 7.55 -17.03
N GLY A 220 -14.86 7.85 -16.36
CA GLY A 220 -13.58 8.11 -17.02
C GLY A 220 -12.36 7.97 -16.13
N TYR A 221 -11.21 8.37 -16.66
CA TYR A 221 -9.93 8.39 -15.95
C TYR A 221 -9.38 9.83 -15.91
N CYS A 222 -8.54 10.15 -14.94
CA CYS A 222 -7.85 11.44 -14.95
C CYS A 222 -6.67 11.36 -15.90
N ASP A 223 -6.69 12.13 -16.99
CA ASP A 223 -5.59 12.11 -17.95
C ASP A 223 -4.40 12.92 -17.43
N GLN A 224 -3.40 12.23 -16.89
CA GLN A 224 -2.20 12.79 -16.27
C GLN A 224 -1.41 13.78 -17.14
N PHE A 225 -1.62 13.81 -18.46
CA PHE A 225 -0.94 14.75 -19.37
C PHE A 225 -1.71 16.06 -19.53
N THR A 226 -3.03 16.04 -19.32
CA THR A 226 -3.89 17.24 -19.47
C THR A 226 -4.43 17.75 -18.14
N GLY A 227 -4.44 16.93 -17.08
CA GLY A 227 -5.08 17.24 -15.80
C GLY A 227 -6.61 17.32 -15.92
N VAL A 228 -7.21 16.58 -16.86
CA VAL A 228 -8.65 16.62 -17.17
C VAL A 228 -9.24 15.22 -17.22
N CYS A 229 -10.46 15.05 -16.72
CA CYS A 229 -11.19 13.79 -16.78
C CYS A 229 -11.55 13.43 -18.24
N ALA A 230 -10.93 12.37 -18.74
CA ALA A 230 -11.18 11.81 -20.07
C ALA A 230 -12.09 10.58 -19.98
N THR A 231 -12.96 10.39 -20.98
CA THR A 231 -13.80 9.18 -21.07
C THR A 231 -12.94 7.93 -21.17
N TYR A 232 -13.37 6.83 -20.54
CA TYR A 232 -12.71 5.55 -20.68
C TYR A 232 -12.60 5.08 -22.14
N LYS A 233 -11.45 4.50 -22.47
CA LYS A 233 -11.11 3.98 -23.79
C LYS A 233 -11.77 2.63 -24.05
N THR A 234 -12.48 2.52 -25.17
CA THR A 234 -13.12 1.28 -25.63
C THR A 234 -12.09 0.27 -26.15
N ALA A 235 -12.51 -0.99 -26.28
CA ALA A 235 -11.66 -2.05 -26.83
C ALA A 235 -11.11 -1.68 -28.22
N GLY A 236 -9.85 -2.01 -28.49
CA GLY A 236 -9.10 -1.65 -29.68
C GLY A 236 -8.47 -0.24 -29.65
N THR A 237 -8.85 0.63 -28.71
CA THR A 237 -8.26 1.97 -28.58
C THR A 237 -6.90 1.92 -27.88
N GLN A 238 -5.92 2.69 -28.38
CA GLN A 238 -4.57 2.75 -27.81
C GLN A 238 -4.54 3.30 -26.37
N CYS A 239 -3.88 2.57 -25.48
CA CYS A 239 -3.72 2.89 -24.07
C CYS A 239 -2.23 2.93 -23.67
N SER A 240 -1.95 3.61 -22.56
CA SER A 240 -0.60 3.61 -21.93
C SER A 240 -0.61 2.90 -20.57
N TYR A 241 -1.76 2.89 -19.91
CA TYR A 241 -1.96 2.38 -18.56
C TYR A 241 -3.32 1.67 -18.47
N GLY A 242 -3.46 0.75 -17.51
CA GLY A 242 -4.65 -0.10 -17.36
C GLY A 242 -5.92 0.68 -17.02
N ASP A 243 -5.80 1.74 -16.22
CA ASP A 243 -6.85 2.64 -15.75
C ASP A 243 -7.54 3.43 -16.87
N GLN A 244 -6.89 3.64 -18.02
CA GLN A 244 -7.45 4.38 -19.16
C GLN A 244 -8.59 3.66 -19.88
N CYS A 245 -8.66 2.32 -19.80
CA CYS A 245 -9.65 1.52 -20.52
C CYS A 245 -11.06 1.58 -19.90
N ALA A 246 -12.08 0.99 -20.54
CA ALA A 246 -13.39 0.78 -19.91
C ALA A 246 -13.31 -0.29 -18.81
N ASP A 247 -14.35 -0.37 -17.97
CA ASP A 247 -14.49 -1.51 -17.05
C ASP A 247 -14.60 -2.84 -17.83
N GLY A 248 -14.07 -3.90 -17.24
CA GLY A 248 -13.90 -5.19 -17.91
C GLY A 248 -12.81 -5.23 -18.99
N LEU A 249 -11.96 -4.19 -19.12
CA LEU A 249 -10.85 -4.16 -20.09
C LEU A 249 -9.48 -3.95 -19.41
N VAL A 250 -8.44 -4.52 -20.02
CA VAL A 250 -7.03 -4.42 -19.62
C VAL A 250 -6.18 -3.73 -20.70
N CYS A 251 -5.03 -3.17 -20.30
CA CYS A 251 -4.02 -2.59 -21.19
C CYS A 251 -2.71 -3.36 -21.08
N ASP A 252 -2.23 -3.98 -22.16
CA ASP A 252 -0.93 -4.68 -22.16
C ASP A 252 0.23 -3.71 -22.39
N ASN A 253 0.52 -2.89 -21.37
CA ASN A 253 1.60 -1.89 -21.38
C ASN A 253 3.02 -2.48 -21.52
N THR A 254 3.18 -3.80 -21.68
CA THR A 254 4.45 -4.40 -22.09
C THR A 254 4.71 -4.28 -23.59
N THR A 255 3.69 -3.94 -24.38
CA THR A 255 3.76 -3.81 -25.84
C THR A 255 3.81 -2.34 -26.30
N PRO A 256 4.69 -1.97 -27.25
CA PRO A 256 4.57 -0.71 -27.97
C PRO A 256 3.23 -0.65 -28.72
N ASN A 257 2.47 0.42 -28.52
CA ASN A 257 1.09 0.57 -29.01
C ASN A 257 0.07 -0.39 -28.39
N ALA A 258 0.21 -0.68 -27.09
CA ALA A 258 -0.81 -1.35 -26.29
C ALA A 258 -2.22 -0.80 -26.56
N VAL A 259 -3.20 -1.68 -26.65
CA VAL A 259 -4.62 -1.33 -26.80
C VAL A 259 -5.44 -1.88 -25.65
N CYS A 260 -6.56 -1.22 -25.35
CA CYS A 260 -7.56 -1.75 -24.44
C CYS A 260 -8.15 -3.02 -25.05
N GLN A 261 -8.16 -4.12 -24.30
CA GLN A 261 -8.65 -5.41 -24.77
C GLN A 261 -9.39 -6.18 -23.69
N GLN A 262 -10.18 -7.17 -24.11
CA GLN A 262 -10.83 -8.09 -23.19
C GLN A 262 -9.76 -8.91 -22.46
N PRO A 263 -9.86 -9.06 -21.14
CA PRO A 263 -8.95 -9.89 -20.35
C PRO A 263 -9.12 -11.37 -20.71
N VAL A 264 -8.02 -12.09 -20.64
CA VAL A 264 -7.91 -13.49 -21.02
C VAL A 264 -8.19 -14.37 -19.81
N GLY A 265 -9.27 -15.14 -19.86
CA GLY A 265 -9.61 -16.12 -18.83
C GLY A 265 -8.58 -17.25 -18.71
N THR A 266 -8.64 -18.00 -17.62
CA THR A 266 -7.71 -19.12 -17.34
C THR A 266 -7.71 -20.15 -18.48
N ASN A 267 -6.51 -20.63 -18.82
CA ASN A 267 -6.13 -21.42 -20.00
C ASN A 267 -6.25 -20.71 -21.35
N GLY A 268 -6.70 -19.45 -21.40
CA GLY A 268 -6.74 -18.64 -22.62
C GLY A 268 -5.34 -18.13 -23.04
N PRO A 269 -5.15 -17.77 -24.32
CA PRO A 269 -3.85 -17.39 -24.87
C PRO A 269 -3.38 -15.99 -24.44
N CYS A 270 -2.11 -15.83 -24.07
CA CYS A 270 -1.56 -14.59 -23.54
C CYS A 270 -0.18 -14.23 -24.10
N SER A 271 0.10 -12.92 -24.15
CA SER A 271 1.41 -12.31 -24.40
C SER A 271 2.17 -11.99 -23.11
N SER A 272 1.44 -11.61 -22.05
CA SER A 272 1.99 -11.17 -20.77
C SER A 272 1.00 -11.47 -19.63
N SER A 273 1.46 -11.52 -18.38
CA SER A 273 0.56 -11.71 -17.22
C SER A 273 -0.44 -10.55 -17.04
N ASN A 274 -0.18 -9.39 -17.66
CA ASN A 274 -1.07 -8.22 -17.57
C ASN A 274 -2.38 -8.41 -18.34
N VAL A 275 -2.44 -9.33 -19.31
CA VAL A 275 -3.70 -9.63 -20.02
C VAL A 275 -4.54 -10.69 -19.33
N CYS A 276 -4.00 -11.41 -18.34
CA CYS A 276 -4.73 -12.46 -17.64
C CYS A 276 -5.82 -11.87 -16.73
N ALA A 277 -7.00 -12.46 -16.79
CA ALA A 277 -8.19 -11.94 -16.13
C ALA A 277 -8.07 -11.95 -14.61
N ASN A 278 -7.54 -13.03 -14.04
CA ASN A 278 -7.39 -13.15 -12.60
C ASN A 278 -6.06 -12.54 -12.13
N LEU A 279 -6.11 -11.91 -10.96
CA LEU A 279 -4.96 -11.30 -10.29
C LEU A 279 -3.89 -12.35 -9.90
N GLY A 280 -4.32 -13.58 -9.61
CA GLY A 280 -3.48 -14.76 -9.39
C GLY A 280 -3.11 -15.56 -10.66
N ASP A 281 -3.56 -15.17 -11.86
CA ASP A 281 -3.14 -15.84 -13.11
C ASP A 281 -1.91 -15.14 -13.71
N VAL A 282 -0.92 -15.94 -14.13
CA VAL A 282 0.30 -15.52 -14.83
C VAL A 282 0.34 -16.11 -16.25
N CYS A 283 1.05 -15.45 -17.15
CA CYS A 283 1.23 -15.94 -18.50
C CYS A 283 2.40 -16.93 -18.59
N ARG A 284 2.10 -18.23 -18.55
CA ARG A 284 3.09 -19.32 -18.64
C ARG A 284 2.86 -20.13 -19.91
N ASN A 285 3.92 -20.39 -20.68
CA ASN A 285 3.85 -21.12 -21.96
C ASN A 285 2.78 -20.59 -22.95
N GLY A 286 2.54 -19.26 -22.93
CA GLY A 286 1.55 -18.60 -23.79
C GLY A 286 0.09 -18.78 -23.36
N ALA A 287 -0.18 -19.31 -22.16
CA ALA A 287 -1.54 -19.39 -21.60
C ALA A 287 -1.61 -18.82 -20.17
N CYS A 288 -2.73 -18.17 -19.85
CA CYS A 288 -3.01 -17.68 -18.50
C CYS A 288 -3.27 -18.87 -17.57
N MET A 289 -2.44 -19.06 -16.55
CA MET A 289 -2.56 -20.15 -15.58
C MET A 289 -2.32 -19.61 -14.17
N PRO A 290 -2.84 -20.28 -13.12
CA PRO A 290 -2.52 -19.91 -11.75
C PRO A 290 -1.00 -19.88 -11.53
N GLY A 291 -0.49 -18.76 -11.03
CA GLY A 291 0.92 -18.58 -10.71
C GLY A 291 1.35 -19.50 -9.56
N GLY A 292 2.59 -19.95 -9.61
CA GLY A 292 3.17 -20.81 -8.59
C GLY A 292 3.32 -20.10 -7.25
N LEU A 293 2.71 -20.70 -6.22
CA LEU A 293 2.96 -20.42 -4.80
C LEU A 293 4.17 -21.22 -4.30
N THR A 294 4.54 -21.06 -3.03
CA THR A 294 5.70 -21.75 -2.43
C THR A 294 5.70 -23.26 -2.70
N GLY A 295 6.81 -23.77 -3.23
CA GLY A 295 7.03 -25.16 -3.60
C GLY A 295 6.57 -25.54 -5.02
N ALA A 296 5.81 -24.69 -5.73
CA ALA A 296 5.43 -24.96 -7.12
C ALA A 296 6.64 -24.92 -8.05
N ALA A 297 6.76 -25.88 -8.97
CA ALA A 297 7.87 -25.91 -9.93
C ALA A 297 7.84 -24.71 -10.88
N CYS A 298 9.01 -24.14 -11.18
CA CYS A 298 9.18 -23.01 -12.10
C CYS A 298 10.49 -23.13 -12.89
N ALA A 299 10.50 -22.65 -14.13
CA ALA A 299 11.73 -22.41 -14.91
C ALA A 299 12.14 -20.93 -14.93
N SER A 300 11.24 -20.02 -14.56
CA SER A 300 11.48 -18.58 -14.56
C SER A 300 10.62 -17.84 -13.53
N LEU A 301 11.02 -16.61 -13.19
CA LEU A 301 10.28 -15.73 -12.26
C LEU A 301 8.82 -15.50 -12.69
N GLY A 302 8.54 -15.45 -14.00
CA GLY A 302 7.20 -15.18 -14.54
C GLY A 302 6.19 -16.31 -14.36
N GLU A 303 6.63 -17.47 -13.85
CA GLU A 303 5.77 -18.63 -13.56
C GLU A 303 5.28 -18.64 -12.11
N CYS A 304 5.87 -17.81 -11.24
CA CYS A 304 5.50 -17.66 -9.84
C CYS A 304 4.52 -16.49 -9.66
N GLN A 305 3.82 -16.44 -8.52
CA GLN A 305 3.04 -15.26 -8.16
C GLN A 305 3.93 -14.01 -8.04
N GLN A 306 3.32 -12.82 -8.13
CA GLN A 306 4.02 -11.55 -8.34
C GLN A 306 5.11 -11.20 -7.29
N LEU A 307 5.05 -11.80 -6.10
CA LEU A 307 6.01 -11.59 -5.00
C LEU A 307 6.83 -12.84 -4.64
N HIS A 308 6.55 -13.98 -5.28
CA HIS A 308 7.35 -15.20 -5.17
C HIS A 308 8.50 -15.16 -6.18
N GLN A 309 9.65 -15.70 -5.79
CA GLN A 309 10.86 -15.81 -6.59
C GLN A 309 11.02 -17.26 -7.07
N CYS A 310 11.49 -17.46 -8.30
CA CYS A 310 11.87 -18.79 -8.78
C CYS A 310 13.29 -19.13 -8.30
N LEU A 311 13.38 -19.86 -7.19
CA LEU A 311 14.64 -20.24 -6.52
C LEU A 311 14.81 -21.76 -6.59
N ASN A 312 15.95 -22.23 -7.10
CA ASN A 312 16.24 -23.68 -7.26
C ASN A 312 15.16 -24.47 -8.03
N ASN A 313 14.53 -23.84 -9.04
CA ASN A 313 13.40 -24.35 -9.83
C ASN A 313 12.09 -24.55 -9.04
N ALA A 314 11.95 -23.92 -7.87
CA ALA A 314 10.69 -23.83 -7.13
C ALA A 314 10.35 -22.36 -6.83
N CYS A 315 9.08 -22.01 -6.92
CA CYS A 315 8.58 -20.74 -6.42
C CYS A 315 8.72 -20.72 -4.89
N ALA A 316 9.16 -19.61 -4.34
CA ALA A 316 9.31 -19.39 -2.91
C ALA A 316 9.04 -17.92 -2.58
N LEU A 317 8.59 -17.63 -1.36
CA LEU A 317 8.56 -16.25 -0.86
C LEU A 317 9.98 -15.64 -0.84
N PRO A 318 10.11 -14.30 -0.74
CA PRO A 318 11.40 -13.64 -0.55
C PRO A 318 12.20 -14.25 0.61
N SER A 319 13.51 -14.41 0.42
CA SER A 319 14.35 -15.06 1.44
C SER A 319 14.45 -14.26 2.74
N GLU A 320 14.64 -14.97 3.85
CA GLU A 320 15.11 -14.39 5.11
C GLU A 320 16.60 -13.97 5.03
N ILE A 321 17.07 -13.28 6.06
CA ILE A 321 18.47 -12.87 6.24
C ILE A 321 19.43 -14.06 6.02
N GLY A 322 20.44 -13.85 5.19
CA GLY A 322 21.41 -14.86 4.75
C GLY A 322 21.02 -15.60 3.46
N GLY A 323 19.75 -15.57 3.04
CA GLY A 323 19.29 -16.16 1.78
C GLY A 323 19.48 -15.25 0.56
N SER A 324 19.22 -15.79 -0.63
CA SER A 324 19.35 -15.05 -1.90
C SER A 324 18.16 -14.11 -2.14
N CYS A 325 18.44 -12.90 -2.62
CA CYS A 325 17.45 -11.96 -3.15
C CYS A 325 17.68 -11.65 -4.64
N GLN A 326 18.48 -12.47 -5.34
CA GLN A 326 18.71 -12.30 -6.77
C GLN A 326 17.43 -12.55 -7.56
N GLY A 327 16.96 -11.52 -8.26
CA GLY A 327 15.69 -11.52 -8.99
C GLY A 327 14.88 -10.28 -8.68
N LEU A 328 14.01 -10.36 -7.65
CA LEU A 328 13.15 -9.24 -7.25
C LEU A 328 13.85 -8.16 -6.42
N GLY A 329 15.01 -8.47 -5.80
CA GLY A 329 15.72 -7.52 -4.93
C GLY A 329 15.02 -7.27 -3.58
N VAL A 330 14.10 -8.15 -3.18
CA VAL A 330 13.34 -8.08 -1.92
C VAL A 330 13.66 -9.26 -1.01
N CYS A 331 13.44 -9.07 0.28
CA CYS A 331 13.67 -10.03 1.37
C CYS A 331 12.43 -10.07 2.28
N SER A 332 12.16 -11.20 2.94
CA SER A 332 11.06 -11.31 3.93
C SER A 332 11.41 -10.62 5.24
N THR A 333 12.69 -10.43 5.52
CA THR A 333 13.25 -9.60 6.59
C THR A 333 14.56 -8.99 6.10
N GLY A 334 14.84 -7.75 6.51
CA GLY A 334 16.08 -7.07 6.12
C GLY A 334 15.96 -6.28 4.81
N TYR A 335 17.06 -6.21 4.06
CA TYR A 335 17.13 -5.63 2.71
C TYR A 335 18.11 -6.42 1.83
N CYS A 336 18.01 -6.25 0.51
CA CYS A 336 18.87 -6.94 -0.44
C CYS A 336 20.21 -6.21 -0.64
N PHE A 337 21.32 -6.82 -0.24
CA PHE A 337 22.67 -6.30 -0.46
C PHE A 337 23.52 -7.30 -1.24
N GLN A 338 24.05 -6.87 -2.39
CA GLN A 338 24.89 -7.70 -3.27
C GLN A 338 24.28 -9.08 -3.65
N GLY A 339 22.94 -9.17 -3.67
CA GLY A 339 22.20 -10.40 -3.99
C GLY A 339 21.91 -11.31 -2.79
N THR A 340 22.28 -10.91 -1.58
CA THR A 340 21.97 -11.62 -0.32
C THR A 340 21.11 -10.73 0.59
N CYS A 341 20.14 -11.34 1.28
CA CYS A 341 19.36 -10.65 2.31
C CYS A 341 20.22 -10.40 3.54
N VAL A 342 20.27 -9.16 4.01
CA VAL A 342 21.02 -8.76 5.21
C VAL A 342 20.09 -8.02 6.17
N ALA A 343 20.37 -8.10 7.47
CA ALA A 343 19.58 -7.40 8.48
C ALA A 343 19.53 -5.89 8.20
N LYS A 344 18.38 -5.25 8.49
CA LYS A 344 18.32 -3.79 8.52
C LYS A 344 19.24 -3.25 9.62
N ILE A 345 19.71 -2.04 9.39
CA ILE A 345 20.65 -1.34 10.24
C ILE A 345 19.82 -0.51 11.23
N MET A 346 20.04 -0.76 12.53
CA MET A 346 19.42 0.00 13.63
C MET A 346 19.79 1.48 13.57
N ASP A 347 18.94 2.33 14.16
CA ASP A 347 19.21 3.76 14.28
C ASP A 347 20.57 4.09 14.91
N ASN A 348 21.20 5.15 14.40
CA ASN A 348 22.58 5.58 14.59
C ASN A 348 23.66 4.68 13.93
N GLY A 349 23.30 3.54 13.35
CA GLY A 349 24.19 2.73 12.51
C GLY A 349 24.55 3.42 11.19
N ALA A 350 25.69 3.06 10.59
CA ALA A 350 26.14 3.66 9.34
C ALA A 350 25.43 3.03 8.12
N CYS A 351 25.01 3.84 7.16
CA CYS A 351 24.34 3.43 5.92
C CYS A 351 24.96 4.10 4.69
N ASP A 352 24.89 3.44 3.54
CA ASP A 352 25.37 3.99 2.27
C ASP A 352 24.25 4.81 1.60
N VAL A 353 24.38 6.15 1.59
CA VAL A 353 23.40 7.04 0.96
C VAL A 353 23.12 6.72 -0.52
N SER A 354 24.04 6.04 -1.22
CA SER A 354 23.85 5.63 -2.63
C SER A 354 22.97 4.39 -2.80
N LEU A 355 22.82 3.56 -1.75
CA LEU A 355 21.95 2.37 -1.73
C LEU A 355 20.54 2.69 -1.24
N GLY A 356 20.28 3.93 -0.83
CA GLY A 356 18.97 4.40 -0.38
C GLY A 356 18.59 3.93 1.01
N SER A 357 17.41 4.38 1.46
CA SER A 357 17.02 4.31 2.87
C SER A 357 16.53 2.94 3.36
N GLN A 358 16.26 2.02 2.44
CA GLN A 358 15.87 0.62 2.67
C GLN A 358 16.83 -0.18 3.58
N GLN A 359 18.08 0.29 3.72
CA GLN A 359 19.07 -0.27 4.65
C GLN A 359 18.65 -0.16 6.11
N CYS A 360 17.89 0.87 6.46
CA CYS A 360 17.63 1.27 7.85
C CYS A 360 16.29 0.74 8.36
N GLU A 361 16.20 0.39 9.64
CA GLU A 361 14.95 -0.07 10.27
C GLU A 361 13.82 0.97 10.13
N SER A 362 14.18 2.25 10.30
CA SER A 362 13.32 3.42 10.09
C SER A 362 12.90 3.67 8.62
N ASN A 363 13.48 2.93 7.67
CA ASN A 363 13.51 3.26 6.25
C ASN A 363 14.01 4.69 5.95
N TYR A 364 14.94 5.22 6.78
CA TYR A 364 15.60 6.51 6.57
C TYR A 364 17.11 6.44 6.82
N CYS A 365 17.88 6.83 5.80
CA CYS A 365 19.34 7.02 5.83
C CYS A 365 19.61 8.51 5.61
N ASP A 366 20.19 9.20 6.59
CA ASP A 366 20.41 10.64 6.55
C ASP A 366 21.57 11.03 5.59
N PRO A 367 21.63 12.28 5.10
CA PRO A 367 22.70 12.72 4.18
C PRO A 367 24.14 12.55 4.71
N GLY A 368 24.33 12.46 6.03
CA GLY A 368 25.58 12.13 6.70
C GLY A 368 25.93 10.64 6.76
N GLY A 369 25.08 9.76 6.20
CA GLY A 369 25.32 8.32 6.12
C GLY A 369 25.02 7.56 7.41
N LYS A 370 23.99 7.96 8.18
CA LYS A 370 23.48 7.16 9.30
C LYS A 370 22.00 6.84 9.16
N CYS A 371 21.64 5.65 9.62
CA CYS A 371 20.26 5.34 9.91
C CYS A 371 19.80 6.22 11.06
N MET A 372 18.66 6.86 10.90
CA MET A 372 18.05 7.74 11.89
C MET A 372 16.55 7.48 11.87
N PRO A 373 15.81 7.78 12.96
CA PRO A 373 14.36 7.88 12.88
C PRO A 373 13.99 8.77 11.69
N LYS A 374 13.05 8.33 10.85
CA LYS A 374 12.56 9.17 9.74
C LYS A 374 12.06 10.48 10.35
N PRO A 375 12.56 11.65 9.93
CA PRO A 375 12.07 12.91 10.46
C PRO A 375 10.61 13.04 10.05
N VAL A 376 9.79 13.35 11.05
CA VAL A 376 8.36 13.51 10.92
C VAL A 376 8.09 14.90 10.35
N CYS A 377 7.40 14.96 9.22
CA CYS A 377 7.21 16.19 8.47
C CYS A 377 5.80 16.76 8.69
N ASN A 378 5.70 18.00 9.17
CA ASN A 378 4.44 18.65 9.55
C ASN A 378 4.48 20.16 9.30
#